data_AF-Q57L94-F1
#
_entry.id   AF-Q57L94-F1
#
_cell.length_a   1.000
_cell.length_b   1.000
_cell.length_c   1.000
_cell.angle_alpha   90.00
_cell.angle_beta   90.00
_cell.angle_gamma   90.00
#
_symmetry.space_group_name_H-M   'P 1'
#
loop_
_entity.id
_entity.type
_entity.pdbx_description
1 polymer ?
#
loop_
_entity_poly.entity_id
_entity_poly.type
_entity_poly.pdbx_seq_one_letter_code
_entity_poly.pdbx_strand_id
1 'polypeptide(L)'
;MNNPSVIPAFDFREMVQAKNGEVVTTSRKVAEYFGKRHGDVLRKIEQVKADCSNEFSQRNFASADYIDEQGKLRPMYSLTKDGWIMVVMGFTGKAAAAIKESYISAFNWMSDQLSRRLAMGEEMQHRYAIKETRSKLKGTIGSRLMNERKKEKRVLALEHEHIMQVTQPELLMG
;
A
#
# COMPACT_ATOMS: atom_id res chain seq x y z
N MET A 1 17.84 -42.32 5.62
CA MET A 1 17.30 -42.10 4.26
C MET A 1 16.63 -40.73 4.25
N ASN A 2 17.30 -39.70 3.74
CA ASN A 2 16.72 -38.35 3.64
C ASN A 2 15.97 -38.23 2.31
N ASN A 3 14.68 -37.94 2.39
CA ASN A 3 13.79 -37.80 1.25
C ASN A 3 14.18 -36.55 0.43
N PRO A 4 14.62 -36.64 -0.83
CA PRO A 4 15.17 -35.52 -1.62
C PRO A 4 14.10 -34.56 -2.18
N SER A 5 12.86 -34.65 -1.69
CA SER A 5 11.69 -33.97 -2.25
C SER A 5 11.10 -32.87 -1.36
N VAL A 6 11.60 -32.67 -0.15
CA VAL A 6 11.21 -31.53 0.68
C VAL A 6 12.20 -30.39 0.41
N ILE A 7 11.80 -29.43 -0.42
CA ILE A 7 12.43 -28.10 -0.37
C ILE A 7 12.17 -27.63 1.06
N PRO A 8 13.20 -27.47 1.92
CA PRO A 8 12.98 -27.05 3.30
C PRO A 8 12.08 -25.81 3.29
N ALA A 9 11.04 -25.85 4.12
CA ALA A 9 10.08 -24.75 4.21
C ALA A 9 10.88 -23.46 4.38
N PHE A 10 10.69 -22.56 3.42
CA PHE A 10 11.43 -21.33 3.31
C PHE A 10 11.35 -20.57 4.67
N ASP A 11 12.40 -20.60 5.49
CA ASP A 11 12.47 -19.84 6.74
C ASP A 11 13.43 -18.65 6.60
N PHE A 12 12.85 -17.47 6.38
CA PHE A 12 13.60 -16.20 6.28
C PHE A 12 14.45 -15.97 7.54
N ARG A 13 14.04 -16.51 8.70
CA ARG A 13 14.72 -16.30 9.98
C ARG A 13 16.12 -16.89 9.99
N GLU A 14 16.33 -18.02 9.32
CA GLU A 14 17.65 -18.66 9.25
C GLU A 14 18.63 -17.86 8.37
N MET A 15 18.11 -17.13 7.37
CA MET A 15 18.93 -16.33 6.47
C MET A 15 19.32 -14.96 7.02
N VAL A 16 18.63 -14.43 8.03
CA VAL A 16 18.85 -13.06 8.51
C VAL A 16 19.46 -13.03 9.92
N GLN A 17 19.92 -11.84 10.31
CA GLN A 17 20.35 -11.53 11.67
C GLN A 17 20.15 -10.04 11.94
N ALA A 18 19.99 -9.67 13.21
CA ALA A 18 19.96 -8.28 13.63
C ALA A 18 21.39 -7.75 13.78
N LYS A 19 21.69 -6.61 13.15
CA LYS A 19 22.95 -5.88 13.30
C LYS A 19 22.63 -4.39 13.39
N ASN A 20 23.01 -3.75 14.50
CA ASN A 20 22.78 -2.32 14.75
C ASN A 20 21.31 -1.87 14.57
N GLY A 21 20.34 -2.70 14.96
CA GLY A 21 18.91 -2.40 14.81
C GLY A 21 18.36 -2.66 13.40
N GLU A 22 19.19 -3.10 12.46
CA GLU A 22 18.77 -3.46 11.11
C GLU A 22 18.79 -4.97 10.90
N VAL A 23 17.89 -5.45 10.05
CA VAL A 23 17.87 -6.86 9.62
C VAL A 23 18.78 -6.99 8.40
N VAL A 24 19.87 -7.75 8.54
CA VAL A 24 20.85 -7.99 7.48
C VAL A 24 21.02 -9.49 7.24
N THR A 25 21.57 -9.87 6.09
CA THR A 25 22.10 -11.22 5.85
C THR A 25 23.61 -11.17 5.62
N THR A 26 24.28 -12.31 5.62
CA THR A 26 25.71 -12.40 5.35
C THR A 26 25.98 -13.29 4.15
N SER A 27 27.08 -13.06 3.45
CA SER A 27 27.48 -13.93 2.33
C SER A 27 27.70 -15.39 2.77
N ARG A 28 27.97 -15.66 4.05
CA ARG A 28 28.00 -17.02 4.62
C ARG A 28 26.61 -17.63 4.73
N LYS A 29 25.64 -16.91 5.32
CA LYS A 29 24.26 -17.39 5.42
C LYS A 29 23.66 -17.66 4.02
N VAL A 30 23.95 -16.80 3.05
CA VAL A 30 23.59 -17.02 1.65
C VAL A 30 24.26 -18.29 1.10
N ALA A 31 25.55 -18.51 1.36
CA ALA A 31 26.25 -19.71 0.91
C ALA A 31 25.65 -20.99 1.49
N GLU A 32 25.42 -21.02 2.80
CA GLU A 32 24.80 -22.13 3.52
C GLU A 32 23.40 -22.44 2.99
N TYR A 33 22.55 -21.41 2.90
CA TYR A 33 21.17 -21.57 2.46
C TYR A 33 21.04 -22.12 1.04
N PHE A 34 21.85 -21.61 0.11
CA PHE A 34 21.81 -22.07 -1.29
C PHE A 34 22.69 -23.29 -1.56
N GLY A 35 23.33 -23.87 -0.54
CA GLY A 35 24.26 -24.98 -0.68
C GLY A 35 25.43 -24.66 -1.62
N LYS A 36 25.92 -23.43 -1.60
CA LYS A 36 27.01 -22.93 -2.46
C LYS A 36 28.28 -22.76 -1.65
N ARG A 37 29.44 -22.85 -2.31
CA ARG A 37 30.71 -22.50 -1.65
C ARG A 37 30.74 -21.00 -1.37
N HIS A 38 31.20 -20.61 -0.18
CA HIS A 38 31.27 -19.20 0.22
C HIS A 38 32.08 -18.36 -0.77
N GLY A 39 33.19 -18.89 -1.29
CA GLY A 39 34.00 -18.21 -2.31
C GLY A 39 33.25 -17.91 -3.62
N ASP A 40 32.33 -18.79 -4.04
CA ASP A 40 31.52 -18.56 -5.24
C ASP A 40 30.47 -17.47 -5.00
N VAL A 41 29.93 -17.40 -3.77
CA VAL A 41 29.03 -16.32 -3.36
C VAL A 41 29.77 -14.98 -3.30
N LEU A 42 31.00 -14.93 -2.76
CA LEU A 42 31.82 -13.71 -2.77
C LEU A 42 32.09 -13.24 -4.20
N ARG A 43 32.46 -14.14 -5.11
CA ARG A 43 32.66 -13.81 -6.52
C ARG A 43 31.38 -13.26 -7.16
N LYS A 44 30.22 -13.87 -6.88
CA LYS A 44 28.94 -13.35 -7.38
C LYS A 44 28.65 -11.96 -6.84
N ILE A 45 28.92 -11.70 -5.56
CA ILE A 45 28.72 -10.38 -4.96
C ILE A 45 29.60 -9.34 -5.66
N GLU A 46 30.87 -9.62 -5.93
CA GLU A 46 31.71 -8.66 -6.67
C GLU A 46 31.23 -8.40 -8.09
N GLN A 47 30.76 -9.45 -8.79
CA GLN A 47 30.14 -9.28 -10.12
C GLN A 47 28.91 -8.36 -10.04
N VAL A 48 28.01 -8.62 -9.09
CA VAL A 48 26.80 -7.80 -8.89
C VAL A 48 27.16 -6.36 -8.52
N LYS A 49 28.17 -6.17 -7.67
CA LYS A 49 28.66 -4.84 -7.30
C LYS A 49 29.22 -4.07 -8.50
N ALA A 50 29.85 -4.76 -9.46
CA ALA A 50 30.36 -4.16 -10.69
C ALA A 50 29.24 -3.84 -11.70
N ASP A 51 28.17 -4.64 -11.71
CA ASP A 51 27.04 -4.46 -12.64
C ASP A 51 26.05 -3.38 -12.18
N CYS A 52 26.05 -3.01 -10.89
CA CYS A 52 25.14 -2.02 -10.32
C CYS A 52 25.80 -0.64 -10.13
N SER A 53 24.98 0.38 -9.85
CA SER A 53 25.51 1.72 -9.58
C SER A 53 26.37 1.73 -8.31
N ASN A 54 27.40 2.58 -8.29
CA ASN A 54 28.28 2.74 -7.13
C ASN A 54 27.48 3.07 -5.85
N GLU A 55 26.46 3.92 -5.95
CA GLU A 55 25.58 4.27 -4.83
C GLU A 55 24.83 3.05 -4.29
N PHE A 56 24.28 2.22 -5.17
CA PHE A 56 23.61 0.99 -4.77
C PHE A 56 24.59 0.01 -4.12
N SER A 57 25.75 -0.17 -4.73
CA SER A 57 26.82 -1.04 -4.24
C SER A 57 27.25 -0.67 -2.82
N GLN A 58 27.53 0.61 -2.58
CA GLN A 58 27.98 1.11 -1.28
C GLN A 58 26.93 0.96 -0.17
N ARG A 59 25.65 1.16 -0.49
CA ARG A 59 24.56 1.05 0.50
C ARG A 59 24.19 -0.39 0.85
N ASN A 60 24.38 -1.33 -0.08
CA ASN A 60 23.81 -2.67 0.04
C ASN A 60 24.83 -3.78 0.30
N PHE A 61 26.13 -3.52 0.09
CA PHE A 61 27.21 -4.51 0.23
C PHE A 61 28.32 -4.01 1.16
N ALA A 62 28.14 -4.18 2.46
CA ALA A 62 29.14 -3.77 3.45
C ALA A 62 30.18 -4.88 3.69
N SER A 63 31.47 -4.57 3.54
CA SER A 63 32.55 -5.49 3.89
C SER A 63 32.50 -5.85 5.38
N ALA A 64 32.78 -7.11 5.69
CA ALA A 64 32.81 -7.63 7.05
C ALA A 64 33.77 -8.82 7.14
N ASP A 65 34.05 -9.28 8.35
CA ASP A 65 34.90 -10.45 8.58
C ASP A 65 34.23 -11.43 9.54
N TYR A 66 34.62 -12.70 9.45
CA TYR A 66 34.23 -13.74 10.39
C TYR A 66 35.43 -14.58 10.80
N ILE A 67 35.32 -15.25 11.95
CA ILE A 67 36.29 -16.24 12.40
C ILE A 67 35.82 -17.61 11.89
N ASP A 68 36.64 -18.29 11.12
CA ASP A 68 36.36 -19.63 10.63
C ASP A 68 36.58 -20.69 11.73
N GLU A 69 36.27 -21.95 11.40
CA GLU A 69 36.42 -23.09 12.33
C GLU A 69 37.88 -23.32 12.77
N GLN A 70 38.86 -22.75 12.06
CA GLN A 70 40.27 -22.83 12.36
C GLN A 70 40.75 -21.62 13.19
N GLY A 71 39.83 -20.77 13.64
CA GLY A 71 40.15 -19.55 14.38
C GLY A 71 40.74 -18.44 13.51
N LYS A 72 40.69 -18.56 12.17
CA LYS A 72 41.28 -17.60 11.25
C LYS A 72 40.24 -16.58 10.79
N LEU A 73 40.66 -15.31 10.72
CA LEU A 73 39.87 -14.24 10.16
C LEU A 73 39.69 -14.42 8.65
N ARG A 74 38.45 -14.37 8.17
CA ARG A 74 38.07 -14.53 6.76
C ARG A 74 37.12 -13.41 6.32
N PRO A 75 37.28 -12.88 5.10
CA PRO A 75 36.41 -11.83 4.59
C PRO A 75 35.02 -12.38 4.27
N MET A 76 34.01 -11.54 4.48
CA MET A 76 32.63 -11.75 4.07
C MET A 76 31.94 -10.42 3.75
N TYR A 77 30.67 -10.49 3.37
CA TYR A 77 29.83 -9.32 3.18
C TYR A 77 28.62 -9.38 4.11
N SER A 78 28.26 -8.24 4.66
CA SER A 78 26.95 -7.96 5.27
C SER A 78 26.08 -7.31 4.20
N LEU A 79 24.92 -7.91 3.93
CA LEU A 79 24.02 -7.52 2.85
C LEU A 79 22.71 -7.01 3.44
N THR A 80 22.20 -5.91 2.91
CA THR A 80 20.84 -5.45 3.18
C THR A 80 19.82 -6.34 2.47
N LYS A 81 18.52 -6.12 2.74
CA LYS A 81 17.41 -6.74 2.00
C LYS A 81 17.59 -6.61 0.48
N ASP A 82 17.92 -5.41 -0.01
CA ASP A 82 18.00 -5.14 -1.44
C ASP A 82 19.28 -5.75 -2.05
N GLY A 83 20.39 -5.73 -1.30
CA GLY A 83 21.65 -6.33 -1.73
C GLY A 83 21.57 -7.83 -1.95
N TRP A 84 20.95 -8.57 -1.02
CA TRP A 84 20.84 -10.03 -1.18
C TRP A 84 19.83 -10.43 -2.26
N ILE A 85 18.73 -9.68 -2.43
CA ILE A 85 17.80 -9.88 -3.54
C ILE A 85 18.52 -9.73 -4.87
N MET A 86 19.35 -8.70 -5.03
CA MET A 86 20.13 -8.49 -6.25
C MET A 86 21.03 -9.71 -6.57
N VAL A 87 21.65 -10.30 -5.54
CA VAL A 87 22.48 -11.51 -5.69
C VAL A 87 21.63 -12.73 -6.08
N VAL A 88 20.51 -12.95 -5.38
CA VAL A 88 19.67 -14.14 -5.56
C VAL A 88 18.94 -14.14 -6.90
N MET A 89 18.63 -12.98 -7.46
CA MET A 89 18.07 -12.91 -8.82
C MET A 89 18.99 -13.57 -9.86
N GLY A 90 20.32 -13.50 -9.66
CA GLY A 90 21.32 -14.17 -10.50
C GLY A 90 21.59 -15.64 -10.17
N PHE A 91 20.95 -16.21 -9.14
CA PHE A 91 21.08 -17.63 -8.80
C PHE A 91 20.11 -18.51 -9.59
N THR A 92 20.51 -19.77 -9.78
CA THR A 92 19.71 -20.83 -10.40
C THR A 92 19.53 -22.00 -9.43
N GLY A 93 18.52 -22.86 -9.68
CA GLY A 93 18.18 -24.03 -8.87
C GLY A 93 16.86 -23.91 -8.10
N LYS A 94 16.38 -25.01 -7.52
CA LYS A 94 15.06 -25.10 -6.85
C LYS A 94 14.87 -24.07 -5.73
N ALA A 95 15.89 -23.88 -4.87
CA ALA A 95 15.83 -22.89 -3.79
C ALA A 95 15.74 -21.45 -4.31
N ALA A 96 16.48 -21.12 -5.37
CA ALA A 96 16.41 -19.81 -6.00
C ALA A 96 15.07 -19.59 -6.71
N ALA A 97 14.50 -20.62 -7.35
CA ALA A 97 13.18 -20.56 -7.96
C ALA A 97 12.09 -20.27 -6.90
N ALA A 98 12.10 -20.99 -5.77
CA ALA A 98 11.14 -20.79 -4.69
C ALA A 98 11.18 -19.36 -4.11
N ILE A 99 12.37 -18.77 -3.95
CA ILE A 99 12.51 -17.35 -3.55
C ILE A 99 11.88 -16.43 -4.58
N LYS A 100 12.20 -16.62 -5.86
CA LYS A 100 11.70 -15.77 -6.94
C LYS A 100 10.18 -15.85 -7.04
N GLU A 101 9.60 -17.05 -6.95
CA GLU A 101 8.15 -17.25 -6.90
C GLU A 101 7.51 -16.57 -5.69
N SER A 102 8.12 -16.67 -4.52
CA SER A 102 7.64 -15.99 -3.29
C SER A 102 7.66 -14.47 -3.45
N TYR A 103 8.72 -13.92 -4.05
CA TYR A 103 8.82 -12.49 -4.36
C TYR A 103 7.74 -12.06 -5.37
N ILE A 104 7.54 -12.83 -6.44
CA ILE A 104 6.48 -12.57 -7.44
C ILE A 104 5.09 -12.62 -6.80
N SER A 105 4.84 -13.59 -5.91
CA SER A 105 3.58 -13.72 -5.18
C SER A 105 3.31 -12.49 -4.30
N ALA A 106 4.32 -12.04 -3.55
CA ALA A 106 4.21 -10.84 -2.72
C ALA A 106 3.95 -9.58 -3.57
N PHE A 107 4.60 -9.46 -4.73
CA PHE A 107 4.36 -8.37 -5.67
C PHE A 107 2.93 -8.38 -6.20
N ASN A 108 2.44 -9.52 -6.67
CA ASN A 108 1.07 -9.66 -7.20
C ASN A 108 0.03 -9.37 -6.12
N TRP A 109 0.26 -9.85 -4.88
CA TRP A 109 -0.60 -9.54 -3.75
C TRP A 109 -0.67 -8.04 -3.49
N MET A 110 0.47 -7.34 -3.43
CA MET A 110 0.49 -5.89 -3.22
C MET A 110 -0.19 -5.14 -4.37
N SER A 111 0.03 -5.57 -5.62
CA SER A 111 -0.63 -4.98 -6.78
C SER A 111 -2.15 -5.13 -6.71
N ASP A 112 -2.66 -6.31 -6.33
CA ASP A 112 -4.09 -6.55 -6.14
C ASP A 112 -4.67 -5.68 -5.01
N GLN A 113 -3.94 -5.54 -3.89
CA GLN A 113 -4.34 -4.66 -2.79
C GLN A 113 -4.46 -3.19 -3.23
N LEU A 114 -3.51 -2.69 -4.03
CA LEU A 114 -3.58 -1.32 -4.57
C LEU A 114 -4.77 -1.15 -5.51
N SER A 115 -5.00 -2.08 -6.43
CA SER A 115 -6.16 -2.03 -7.34
C SER A 115 -7.50 -2.03 -6.59
N ARG A 116 -7.64 -2.86 -5.54
CA ARG A 116 -8.84 -2.86 -4.69
C ARG A 116 -9.05 -1.52 -3.99
N ARG A 117 -7.99 -0.91 -3.46
CA ARG A 117 -8.07 0.39 -2.79
C ARG A 117 -8.51 1.50 -3.75
N LEU A 118 -7.99 1.50 -4.98
CA LEU A 118 -8.40 2.46 -6.01
C LEU A 118 -9.88 2.28 -6.37
N ALA A 119 -10.33 1.05 -6.62
CA ALA A 119 -11.73 0.75 -6.91
C ALA A 119 -12.67 1.19 -5.76
N MET A 120 -12.29 0.92 -4.50
CA MET A 120 -13.05 1.40 -3.35
C MET A 120 -13.09 2.93 -3.28
N GLY A 121 -11.99 3.61 -3.60
CA GLY A 121 -11.93 5.07 -3.67
C GLY A 121 -12.89 5.66 -4.69
N GLU A 122 -12.90 5.10 -5.91
CA GLU A 122 -13.82 5.50 -6.98
C GLU A 122 -15.29 5.31 -6.59
N GLU A 123 -15.64 4.17 -5.98
CA GLU A 123 -17.00 3.90 -5.51
C GLU A 123 -17.44 4.91 -4.44
N MET A 124 -16.55 5.23 -3.49
CA MET A 124 -16.84 6.22 -2.46
C MET A 124 -17.05 7.61 -3.05
N GLN A 125 -16.24 8.01 -4.03
CA GLN A 125 -16.40 9.29 -4.74
C GLN A 125 -17.73 9.35 -5.50
N HIS A 126 -18.08 8.29 -6.22
CA HIS A 126 -19.35 8.21 -6.94
C HIS A 126 -20.55 8.34 -5.99
N ARG A 127 -20.52 7.59 -4.89
CA ARG A 127 -21.57 7.64 -3.85
C ARG A 127 -21.68 9.02 -3.20
N TYR A 128 -20.55 9.70 -2.98
CA TYR A 128 -20.54 11.07 -2.48
C TYR A 128 -21.19 12.03 -3.49
N ALA A 129 -20.81 11.97 -4.76
CA ALA A 129 -21.36 12.83 -5.81
C ALA A 129 -22.89 12.70 -5.94
N ILE A 130 -23.43 11.47 -5.85
CA ILE A 130 -24.88 11.24 -5.83
C ILE A 130 -25.53 11.90 -4.60
N LYS A 131 -24.97 11.70 -3.40
CA LYS A 131 -25.50 12.29 -2.16
C LYS A 131 -25.49 13.81 -2.21
N GLU A 132 -24.39 14.40 -2.69
CA GLU A 132 -24.23 15.84 -2.84
C GLU A 132 -25.27 16.40 -3.82
N THR A 133 -25.42 15.76 -4.99
CA THR A 133 -26.40 16.16 -6.02
C THR A 133 -27.82 16.12 -5.47
N ARG A 134 -28.18 15.04 -4.75
CA ARG A 134 -29.49 14.93 -4.08
C ARG A 134 -29.70 16.03 -3.04
N SER A 135 -28.67 16.36 -2.27
CA SER A 135 -28.72 17.44 -1.28
C SER A 135 -28.98 18.80 -1.94
N LYS A 136 -28.22 19.12 -2.99
CA LYS A 136 -28.40 20.35 -3.78
C LYS A 136 -29.81 20.44 -4.36
N LEU A 137 -30.31 19.37 -4.98
CA LEU A 137 -31.66 19.32 -5.56
C LEU A 137 -32.74 19.59 -4.50
N LYS A 138 -32.63 18.97 -3.32
CA LYS A 138 -33.55 19.23 -2.20
C LYS A 138 -33.54 20.70 -1.79
N GLY A 139 -32.36 21.30 -1.68
CA GLY A 139 -32.21 22.73 -1.39
C GLY A 139 -32.92 23.59 -2.44
N THR A 140 -32.69 23.33 -3.72
CA THR A 140 -33.33 24.05 -4.83
C THR A 140 -34.85 23.93 -4.81
N ILE A 141 -35.40 22.73 -4.61
CA ILE A 141 -36.85 22.50 -4.53
C ILE A 141 -37.42 23.25 -3.32
N GLY A 142 -36.77 23.16 -2.16
CA GLY A 142 -37.17 23.88 -0.95
C GLY A 142 -37.23 25.40 -1.17
N SER A 143 -36.19 26.00 -1.76
CA SER A 143 -36.18 27.42 -2.10
C SER A 143 -37.32 27.80 -3.06
N ARG A 144 -37.61 26.96 -4.07
CA ARG A 144 -38.72 27.19 -5.00
C ARG A 144 -40.08 27.17 -4.29
N LEU A 145 -40.33 26.15 -3.47
CA LEU A 145 -41.57 26.04 -2.69
C LEU A 145 -41.73 27.21 -1.70
N MET A 146 -40.65 27.66 -1.07
CA MET A 146 -40.67 28.85 -0.21
C MET A 146 -41.05 30.12 -0.99
N ASN A 147 -40.51 30.28 -2.20
CA ASN A 147 -40.85 31.41 -3.06
C ASN A 147 -42.31 31.37 -3.55
N GLU A 148 -42.82 30.19 -3.89
CA GLU A 148 -44.23 29.97 -4.24
C GLU A 148 -45.15 30.34 -3.06
N ARG A 149 -44.86 29.81 -1.85
CA ARG A 149 -45.62 30.16 -0.62
C ARG A 149 -45.59 31.65 -0.28
N LYS A 150 -44.47 32.34 -0.53
CA LYS A 150 -44.36 33.80 -0.30
C LYS A 150 -45.33 34.58 -1.21
N LYS A 151 -45.55 34.12 -2.44
CA LYS A 151 -46.52 34.72 -3.36
C LYS A 151 -47.95 34.43 -2.90
N GLU A 152 -48.27 33.17 -2.60
CA GLU A 152 -49.61 32.75 -2.15
C GLU A 152 -50.06 33.49 -0.89
N LYS A 153 -49.19 33.62 0.13
CA LYS A 153 -49.51 34.37 1.35
C LYS A 153 -49.93 35.81 1.09
N ARG A 154 -49.32 36.46 0.09
CA ARG A 154 -49.66 37.84 -0.27
C ARG A 154 -51.05 37.93 -0.87
N VAL A 155 -51.42 36.97 -1.73
CA VAL A 155 -52.76 36.89 -2.32
C VAL A 155 -53.81 36.62 -1.24
N LEU A 156 -53.57 35.61 -0.40
CA LEU A 156 -54.48 35.25 0.70
C LEU A 156 -54.70 36.38 1.69
N ALA A 157 -53.67 37.20 1.96
CA ALA A 157 -53.80 38.36 2.85
C ALA A 157 -54.76 39.41 2.28
N LEU A 158 -54.68 39.69 0.97
CA LEU A 158 -55.58 40.62 0.29
C LEU A 158 -57.02 40.06 0.25
N GLU A 159 -57.17 38.78 -0.05
CA GLU A 159 -58.48 38.10 -0.02
C GLU A 159 -59.10 38.17 1.39
N HIS A 160 -58.31 37.89 2.44
CA HIS A 160 -58.76 37.97 3.82
C HIS A 160 -59.17 39.39 4.22
N GLU A 161 -58.40 40.41 3.82
CA GLU A 161 -58.75 41.82 4.04
C GLU A 161 -60.08 42.17 3.37
N HIS A 162 -60.28 41.74 2.13
CA HIS A 162 -61.53 41.95 1.41
C HIS A 162 -62.71 41.24 2.07
N ILE A 163 -62.54 39.98 2.49
CA ILE A 163 -63.57 39.24 3.25
C ILE A 163 -63.93 40.02 4.52
N MET A 164 -62.96 40.50 5.28
CA MET A 164 -63.22 41.26 6.51
C MET A 164 -63.98 42.56 6.25
N GLN A 165 -63.68 43.27 5.16
CA GLN A 165 -64.42 44.47 4.75
C GLN A 165 -65.89 44.17 4.43
N VAL A 166 -66.19 43.04 3.75
CA VAL A 166 -67.56 42.68 3.38
C VAL A 166 -68.35 42.08 4.56
N THR A 167 -67.66 41.45 5.51
CA THR A 167 -68.30 40.70 6.61
C THR A 167 -68.51 41.54 7.89
N GLN A 168 -67.93 42.75 7.98
CA GLN A 168 -68.21 43.67 9.08
C GLN A 168 -69.51 44.46 8.81
N PRO A 169 -70.56 44.30 9.64
CA PRO A 169 -71.74 45.15 9.52
C PRO A 169 -71.36 46.59 9.90
N GLU A 170 -71.76 47.57 9.09
CA GLU A 170 -71.74 48.97 9.49
C GLU A 170 -72.59 49.10 10.76
N LEU A 171 -71.93 49.38 11.89
CA LEU A 171 -72.62 49.92 13.05
C LEU A 171 -73.07 51.32 12.66
N LEU A 172 -74.32 51.43 12.21
CA LEU A 172 -75.08 52.68 12.18
C LEU A 172 -75.17 53.21 13.62
N MET A 173 -74.13 53.90 14.05
CA MET A 173 -74.16 54.75 15.24
C MET A 173 -74.79 56.07 14.84
N GLY A 174 -76.11 56.17 15.14
CA GLY A 174 -76.85 57.37 15.54
C GLY A 174 -76.69 58.63 14.70
#